data_AF-A0A8J8SHT1-F1
#
_entry.id   AF-A0A8J8SHT1-F1
#
_cell.length_a   1.000
_cell.length_b   1.000
_cell.length_c   1.000
_cell.angle_alpha   90.00
_cell.angle_beta   90.00
_cell.angle_gamma   90.00
#
_symmetry.space_group_name_H-M   'P 1'
#
loop_
_entity.id
_entity.type
_entity.pdbx_description
1 polymer ?
#
loop_
_entity_poly.entity_id
_entity_poly.type
_entity_poly.pdbx_seq_one_letter_code
_entity_poly.pdbx_strand_id
1 'polypeptide(L)'
;MICENMIGKSFNSLAERFIYPYKALYTEFVYVNNSMASEESQKQMYKFLDETIDIIYKKPSIIDLEPLEDSIVSSADLRKFGRKFFAFFELLYDMGIMGCVEDNVLMINKTDCRKIKKSLIIFQVIGISCEQGEEYWSFRNEKYPLIFPAWKELSIVQQDKKIPKTNKILNFIFARYSDKQVPSIKLFGELTGNKVGLNELEKYFIDNGFVYSNKGMQYTWMKEYPKKVRARFMVQFFPGDKEQIRYDFIIPYFKVIMHHFNQLDKDTKEFVLERTKDCNKCRFCIQMDKTKKREILSVNITYNEKTFNKCPLFPNWSQNKLNEKEVVVYKKLFNYGDHFYNNTKKE
;
A
#
# COMPACT_ATOMS: atom_id res chain seq x y z
N MET A 1 0.93 -19.93 5.83
CA MET A 1 1.73 -19.69 7.06
C MET A 1 1.15 -18.45 7.70
N ILE A 2 0.77 -18.46 8.98
CA ILE A 2 0.25 -17.25 9.64
C ILE A 2 1.48 -16.50 10.18
N CYS A 3 1.82 -15.37 9.57
CA CYS A 3 2.85 -14.48 10.10
C CYS A 3 2.37 -13.91 11.44
N GLU A 4 3.24 -13.88 12.46
CA GLU A 4 2.91 -13.17 13.71
C GLU A 4 2.59 -11.70 13.38
N ASN A 5 1.53 -11.17 13.98
CA ASN A 5 1.19 -9.76 13.88
C ASN A 5 2.22 -8.92 14.68
N MET A 6 3.06 -8.16 13.99
CA MET A 6 4.11 -7.29 14.54
C MET A 6 3.75 -5.81 14.48
N ILE A 7 2.52 -5.47 14.07
CA ILE A 7 2.03 -4.10 14.00
C ILE A 7 2.10 -3.44 15.39
N GLY A 8 2.75 -2.27 15.45
CA GLY A 8 2.93 -1.51 16.70
C GLY A 8 3.97 -2.10 17.67
N LYS A 9 4.58 -3.24 17.35
CA LYS A 9 5.68 -3.84 18.12
C LYS A 9 7.04 -3.28 17.68
N SER A 10 8.07 -3.54 18.47
CA SER A 10 9.45 -3.23 18.11
C SER A 10 10.04 -4.35 17.26
N PHE A 11 10.86 -3.99 16.28
CA PHE A 11 11.64 -4.92 15.46
C PHE A 11 13.10 -4.95 15.92
N ASN A 12 13.86 -5.98 15.56
CA ASN A 12 15.29 -6.02 15.90
C ASN A 12 16.09 -5.01 15.07
N SER A 13 15.57 -4.62 13.90
CA SER A 13 16.16 -3.59 13.06
C SER A 13 15.12 -2.85 12.23
N LEU A 14 15.47 -1.65 11.78
CA LEU A 14 14.69 -0.89 10.80
C LEU A 14 14.48 -1.68 9.49
N ALA A 15 15.42 -2.54 9.12
CA ALA A 15 15.34 -3.34 7.90
C ALA A 15 14.23 -4.40 8.03
N GLU A 16 14.16 -5.09 9.16
CA GLU A 16 13.05 -5.99 9.48
C GLU A 16 11.72 -5.25 9.44
N ARG A 17 11.62 -4.07 10.10
CA ARG A 17 10.39 -3.25 10.06
C ARG A 17 10.00 -2.85 8.63
N PHE A 18 10.98 -2.56 7.78
CA PHE A 18 10.75 -2.23 6.38
C PHE A 18 10.25 -3.41 5.54
N ILE A 19 10.78 -4.61 5.77
CA ILE A 19 10.46 -5.82 5.00
C ILE A 19 9.16 -6.47 5.49
N TYR A 20 8.84 -6.35 6.77
CA TYR A 20 7.68 -6.98 7.40
C TYR A 20 6.36 -6.83 6.62
N PRO A 21 5.99 -5.66 6.06
CA PRO A 21 4.76 -5.50 5.28
C PRO A 21 4.65 -6.46 4.08
N TYR A 22 5.77 -6.79 3.43
CA TYR A 22 5.77 -7.71 2.28
C TYR A 22 5.52 -9.16 2.71
N LYS A 23 5.95 -9.52 3.93
CA LYS A 23 5.64 -10.82 4.55
C LYS A 23 4.20 -10.87 5.06
N ALA A 24 3.78 -9.82 5.76
CA ALA A 24 2.46 -9.72 6.39
C ALA A 24 1.30 -9.67 5.38
N LEU A 25 1.54 -9.08 4.20
CA LEU A 25 0.55 -9.00 3.11
C LEU A 25 0.62 -10.16 2.11
N TYR A 26 1.47 -11.16 2.37
CA TYR A 26 1.61 -12.30 1.48
C TYR A 26 0.39 -13.21 1.61
N THR A 27 -0.53 -13.11 0.65
CA THR A 27 -1.81 -13.82 0.67
C THR A 27 -1.70 -15.25 0.17
N GLU A 28 -2.70 -16.07 0.49
CA GLU A 28 -2.84 -17.41 -0.07
C GLU A 28 -2.70 -17.46 -1.61
N PHE A 29 -2.14 -18.57 -2.09
CA PHE A 29 -1.99 -18.85 -3.51
C PHE A 29 -3.35 -18.90 -4.22
N VAL A 30 -3.42 -18.25 -5.39
CA VAL A 30 -4.59 -18.28 -6.28
C VAL A 30 -4.12 -18.67 -7.67
N TYR A 31 -4.56 -19.82 -8.15
CA TYR A 31 -4.26 -20.31 -9.49
C TYR A 31 -4.93 -19.47 -10.59
N VAL A 32 -4.22 -19.26 -11.69
CA VAL A 32 -4.72 -18.59 -12.89
C VAL A 32 -4.80 -19.58 -14.06
N ASN A 33 -6.03 -19.98 -14.40
CA ASN A 33 -6.32 -21.05 -15.39
C ASN A 33 -5.94 -20.72 -16.85
N ASN A 34 -5.70 -19.45 -17.20
CA ASN A 34 -5.38 -19.00 -18.57
C ASN A 34 -3.91 -18.59 -18.71
N SER A 35 -3.04 -19.30 -18.00
CA SER A 35 -1.60 -19.03 -17.93
C SER A 35 -0.85 -20.05 -18.78
N MET A 36 0.30 -19.64 -19.32
CA MET A 36 1.20 -20.55 -20.07
C MET A 36 1.93 -21.51 -19.13
N ALA A 37 2.15 -21.11 -17.88
CA ALA A 37 2.72 -21.92 -16.82
C ALA A 37 1.64 -22.79 -16.16
N SER A 38 2.02 -24.04 -15.86
CA SER A 38 1.16 -24.96 -15.14
C SER A 38 0.84 -24.47 -13.72
N GLU A 39 -0.25 -24.97 -13.14
CA GLU A 39 -0.61 -24.69 -11.74
C GLU A 39 0.55 -24.98 -10.77
N GLU A 40 1.23 -26.12 -10.96
CA GLU A 40 2.35 -26.50 -10.11
C GLU A 40 3.54 -25.53 -10.27
N SER A 41 3.83 -25.06 -11.49
CA SER A 41 4.84 -24.04 -11.74
C SER A 41 4.50 -22.72 -11.03
N GLN A 42 3.25 -22.25 -11.15
CA GLN A 42 2.78 -21.03 -10.47
C GLN A 42 2.87 -21.17 -8.94
N LYS A 43 2.50 -22.32 -8.39
CA LYS A 43 2.56 -22.63 -6.96
C LYS A 43 4.00 -22.67 -6.44
N GLN A 44 4.91 -23.24 -7.21
CA GLN A 44 6.34 -23.24 -6.88
C GLN A 44 6.92 -21.82 -6.90
N MET A 45 6.56 -21.01 -7.90
CA MET A 45 6.99 -19.60 -7.96
C MET A 45 6.45 -18.79 -6.77
N TYR A 46 5.18 -18.98 -6.43
CA TYR A 46 4.56 -18.37 -5.25
C TYR A 46 5.33 -18.69 -3.96
N LYS A 47 5.67 -19.96 -3.73
CA LYS A 47 6.42 -20.40 -2.54
C LYS A 47 7.85 -19.88 -2.55
N PHE A 48 8.51 -19.89 -3.71
CA PHE A 48 9.87 -19.39 -3.87
C PHE A 48 9.98 -17.93 -3.47
N LEU A 49 9.05 -17.08 -3.92
CA LEU A 49 9.04 -15.65 -3.58
C LEU A 49 8.72 -15.39 -2.10
N ASP A 50 7.76 -16.13 -1.52
CA ASP A 50 7.43 -16.08 -0.09
C ASP A 50 8.67 -16.39 0.76
N GLU A 51 9.35 -17.50 0.45
CA GLU A 51 10.57 -17.92 1.14
C GLU A 51 11.73 -16.95 0.92
N THR A 52 11.82 -16.34 -0.27
CA THR A 52 12.83 -15.30 -0.55
C THR A 52 12.63 -14.08 0.34
N ILE A 53 11.38 -13.61 0.50
CA ILE A 53 11.05 -12.52 1.44
C ILE A 53 11.45 -12.91 2.87
N ASP A 54 11.16 -14.14 3.27
CA ASP A 54 11.50 -14.65 4.60
C ASP A 54 13.00 -14.74 4.86
N ILE A 55 13.80 -15.16 3.87
CA ILE A 55 15.25 -15.19 3.95
C ILE A 55 15.79 -13.75 4.10
N ILE A 56 15.29 -12.81 3.29
CA ILE A 56 15.70 -11.40 3.36
C ILE A 56 15.27 -10.77 4.69
N TYR A 57 14.08 -11.08 5.19
CA TYR A 57 13.60 -10.61 6.50
C TYR A 57 14.51 -11.08 7.63
N LYS A 58 14.91 -12.36 7.64
CA LYS A 58 15.79 -12.94 8.67
C LYS A 58 17.25 -12.49 8.54
N LYS A 59 17.70 -12.17 7.32
CA LYS A 59 19.07 -11.74 7.05
C LYS A 59 19.11 -10.60 6.03
N PRO A 60 18.71 -9.36 6.40
CA PRO A 60 18.62 -8.25 5.45
C PRO A 60 19.96 -7.88 4.79
N SER A 61 21.07 -8.19 5.46
CA SER A 61 22.42 -7.94 4.96
C SER A 61 22.76 -8.66 3.65
N ILE A 62 22.01 -9.69 3.24
CA ILE A 62 22.26 -10.37 1.95
C ILE A 62 21.97 -9.47 0.74
N ILE A 63 21.16 -8.42 0.91
CA ILE A 63 20.90 -7.39 -0.11
C ILE A 63 21.44 -6.02 0.36
N ASP A 64 22.52 -6.05 1.15
CA ASP A 64 23.21 -4.89 1.71
C ASP A 64 22.30 -3.95 2.54
N LEU A 65 21.24 -4.47 3.17
CA LEU A 65 20.49 -3.69 4.15
C LEU A 65 21.23 -3.76 5.49
N GLU A 66 21.87 -2.64 5.86
CA GLU A 66 22.57 -2.49 7.13
C GLU A 66 21.58 -2.55 8.29
N PRO A 67 21.94 -3.22 9.40
CA PRO A 67 21.11 -3.25 10.60
C PRO A 67 21.16 -1.88 11.29
N LEU A 68 20.21 -1.02 10.94
CA LEU A 68 19.94 0.20 11.70
C LEU A 68 18.97 -0.12 12.84
N GLU A 69 19.13 0.54 13.98
CA GLU A 69 18.18 0.42 15.09
C GLU A 69 16.77 0.83 14.65
N ASP A 70 15.77 0.11 15.13
CA ASP A 70 14.35 0.37 14.82
C ASP A 70 13.88 1.77 15.29
N SER A 71 14.53 2.31 16.33
CA SER A 71 14.29 3.64 16.89
C SER A 71 14.63 4.79 15.91
N ILE A 72 15.55 4.56 14.98
CA ILE A 72 16.04 5.57 14.05
C ILE A 72 15.19 5.51 12.79
N VAL A 73 14.41 6.56 12.55
CA VAL A 73 13.56 6.62 11.36
C VAL A 73 13.74 7.93 10.63
N SER A 74 14.74 7.98 9.75
CA SER A 74 14.83 9.04 8.76
C SER A 74 14.12 8.63 7.46
N SER A 75 13.48 9.60 6.80
CA SER A 75 12.93 9.38 5.47
C SER A 75 14.00 8.99 4.43
N ALA A 76 15.27 9.36 4.68
CA ALA A 76 16.39 9.01 3.82
C ALA A 76 16.74 7.51 3.93
N ASP A 77 16.75 6.96 5.14
CA ASP A 77 17.07 5.54 5.39
C ASP A 77 16.00 4.62 4.80
N LEU A 78 14.72 4.93 5.02
CA LEU A 78 13.61 4.19 4.41
C LEU A 78 13.68 4.20 2.88
N ARG A 79 14.07 5.33 2.27
CA ARG A 79 14.30 5.41 0.82
C ARG A 79 15.52 4.60 0.38
N LYS A 80 16.62 4.58 1.16
CA LYS A 80 17.80 3.74 0.89
C LYS A 80 17.40 2.26 0.93
N PHE A 81 16.63 1.85 1.93
CA PHE A 81 16.15 0.48 2.09
C PHE A 81 15.22 0.08 0.96
N GLY A 82 14.22 0.91 0.65
CA GLY A 82 13.35 0.70 -0.49
C GLY A 82 14.12 0.53 -1.79
N ARG A 83 15.10 1.39 -2.10
CA ARG A 83 15.90 1.25 -3.31
C ARG A 83 16.63 -0.10 -3.39
N LYS A 84 17.27 -0.55 -2.31
CA LYS A 84 18.01 -1.83 -2.30
C LYS A 84 17.08 -3.03 -2.41
N PHE A 85 15.98 -3.03 -1.63
CA PHE A 85 14.98 -4.09 -1.66
C PHE A 85 14.32 -4.21 -3.05
N PHE A 86 13.85 -3.10 -3.61
CA PHE A 86 13.26 -3.10 -4.95
C PHE A 86 14.28 -3.43 -6.04
N ALA A 87 15.54 -2.98 -5.94
CA ALA A 87 16.57 -3.31 -6.92
C ALA A 87 16.86 -4.82 -6.97
N PHE A 88 16.81 -5.50 -5.83
CA PHE A 88 16.97 -6.96 -5.79
C PHE A 88 15.81 -7.68 -6.50
N PHE A 89 14.56 -7.36 -6.17
CA PHE A 89 13.41 -7.98 -6.85
C PHE A 89 13.27 -7.55 -8.31
N GLU A 90 13.72 -6.33 -8.66
CA GLU A 90 13.84 -5.89 -10.04
C GLU A 90 14.85 -6.73 -10.81
N LEU A 91 15.99 -7.10 -10.21
CA LEU A 91 16.94 -8.01 -10.84
C LEU A 91 16.29 -9.38 -11.13
N LEU A 92 15.57 -9.94 -10.15
CA LEU A 92 14.84 -11.21 -10.36
C LEU A 92 13.80 -11.07 -11.47
N TYR A 93 13.01 -10.01 -11.44
CA TYR A 93 12.01 -9.71 -12.46
C TYR A 93 12.65 -9.60 -13.86
N ASP A 94 13.74 -8.83 -13.99
CA ASP A 94 14.47 -8.62 -15.24
C ASP A 94 15.09 -9.94 -15.75
N MET A 95 15.58 -10.83 -14.86
CA MET A 95 16.06 -12.16 -15.26
C MET A 95 14.98 -12.97 -15.97
N GLY A 96 13.74 -12.93 -15.48
CA GLY A 96 12.61 -13.53 -16.16
C GLY A 96 12.33 -12.88 -17.52
N ILE A 97 12.48 -11.56 -17.66
CA ILE A 97 12.31 -10.90 -18.95
C ILE A 97 13.38 -11.35 -19.95
N MET A 98 14.65 -11.35 -19.55
CA MET A 98 15.79 -11.56 -20.43
C MET A 98 15.98 -13.04 -20.80
N GLY A 99 15.70 -13.97 -19.89
CA GLY A 99 16.05 -15.39 -20.10
C GLY A 99 15.06 -16.17 -20.95
N CYS A 100 15.52 -17.26 -21.57
CA CYS A 100 14.67 -18.31 -22.12
C CYS A 100 14.58 -19.48 -21.12
N VAL A 101 13.50 -20.26 -21.20
CA VAL A 101 13.31 -21.44 -20.33
C VAL A 101 13.36 -22.69 -21.20
N GLU A 102 14.33 -23.55 -20.93
CA GLU A 102 14.52 -24.85 -21.61
C GLU A 102 14.74 -25.93 -20.54
N ASP A 103 13.97 -27.02 -20.61
CA ASP A 103 14.01 -28.13 -19.63
C ASP A 103 13.99 -27.67 -18.16
N ASN A 104 13.18 -26.65 -17.88
CA ASN A 104 13.08 -25.99 -16.57
C ASN A 104 14.37 -25.35 -16.06
N VAL A 105 15.22 -24.91 -16.97
CA VAL A 105 16.41 -24.10 -16.70
C VAL A 105 16.17 -22.72 -17.27
N LEU A 106 16.39 -21.67 -16.48
CA LEU A 106 16.43 -20.32 -17.04
C LEU A 106 17.82 -20.08 -17.61
N MET A 107 17.91 -19.82 -18.91
CA MET A 107 19.14 -19.48 -19.59
C MET A 107 19.15 -18.00 -19.97
N ILE A 108 20.23 -17.28 -19.67
CA ILE A 108 20.35 -15.85 -19.98
C ILE A 108 21.68 -15.59 -20.69
N ASN A 109 21.66 -14.87 -21.81
CA ASN A 109 22.86 -14.55 -22.56
C ASN A 109 23.83 -13.72 -21.69
N LYS A 110 25.12 -14.04 -21.73
CA LYS A 110 26.14 -13.33 -20.95
C LYS A 110 26.19 -11.83 -21.24
N THR A 111 25.87 -11.41 -22.45
CA THR A 111 25.90 -9.99 -22.84
C THR A 111 24.84 -9.16 -22.11
N ASP A 112 23.70 -9.78 -21.77
CA ASP A 112 22.59 -9.16 -21.03
C ASP A 112 22.81 -9.15 -19.50
N CYS A 113 23.85 -9.82 -19.00
CA CYS A 113 23.97 -10.25 -17.59
C CYS A 113 24.97 -9.49 -16.71
N ARG A 114 25.42 -8.28 -17.07
CA ARG A 114 26.47 -7.58 -16.28
C ARG A 114 26.13 -7.40 -14.79
N LYS A 115 24.85 -7.29 -14.44
CA LYS A 115 24.39 -7.14 -13.05
C LYS A 115 24.36 -8.46 -12.26
N ILE A 116 24.08 -9.58 -12.93
CA ILE A 116 23.92 -10.91 -12.33
C ILE A 116 25.19 -11.37 -11.61
N LYS A 117 26.38 -11.10 -12.18
CA LYS A 117 27.65 -11.56 -11.64
C LYS A 117 27.89 -11.10 -10.19
N LYS A 118 27.40 -9.91 -9.84
CA LYS A 118 27.53 -9.35 -8.47
C LYS A 118 26.56 -9.99 -7.47
N SER A 119 25.53 -10.68 -7.94
CA SER A 119 24.45 -11.23 -7.13
C SER A 119 24.47 -12.76 -7.05
N LEU A 120 25.48 -13.44 -7.63
CA LEU A 120 25.61 -14.90 -7.61
C LEU A 120 25.56 -15.49 -6.20
N ILE A 121 26.22 -14.84 -5.23
CA ILE A 121 26.19 -15.25 -3.82
C ILE A 121 24.77 -15.17 -3.27
N ILE A 122 24.01 -14.14 -3.63
CA ILE A 122 22.63 -13.96 -3.18
C ILE A 122 21.73 -15.05 -3.77
N PHE A 123 21.94 -15.40 -5.05
CA PHE A 123 21.21 -16.48 -5.72
C PHE A 123 21.39 -17.82 -5.01
N GLN A 124 22.62 -18.17 -4.64
CA GLN A 124 22.89 -19.38 -3.87
C GLN A 124 22.15 -19.38 -2.53
N VAL A 125 22.15 -18.24 -1.83
CA VAL A 125 21.46 -18.10 -0.53
C VAL A 125 19.94 -18.31 -0.64
N ILE A 126 19.33 -17.90 -1.75
CA ILE A 126 17.89 -18.12 -2.01
C ILE A 126 17.60 -19.44 -2.73
N GLY A 127 18.59 -20.33 -2.86
CA GLY A 127 18.42 -21.68 -3.43
C GLY A 127 18.46 -21.75 -4.95
N ILE A 128 18.99 -20.73 -5.62
CA ILE A 128 19.25 -20.75 -7.07
C ILE A 128 20.73 -21.09 -7.31
N SER A 129 20.97 -22.24 -7.93
CA SER A 129 22.29 -22.58 -8.46
C SER A 129 22.48 -21.94 -9.83
N CYS A 130 23.73 -21.58 -10.12
CA CYS A 130 24.10 -20.87 -11.34
C CYS A 130 25.35 -21.51 -11.93
N GLU A 131 25.26 -21.88 -13.21
CA GLU A 131 26.34 -22.46 -13.99
C GLU A 131 26.69 -21.52 -15.14
N GLN A 132 27.99 -21.30 -15.34
CA GLN A 132 28.49 -20.46 -16.43
C GLN A 132 28.83 -21.35 -17.64
N GLY A 133 28.03 -21.27 -18.71
CA GLY A 133 28.35 -21.88 -20.01
C GLY A 133 29.26 -20.99 -20.86
N GLU A 134 29.41 -21.28 -22.15
CA GLU A 134 30.18 -20.41 -23.07
C GLU A 134 29.43 -19.12 -23.43
N GLU A 135 28.16 -19.24 -23.83
CA GLU A 135 27.33 -18.10 -24.26
C GLU A 135 26.29 -17.66 -23.22
N TYR A 136 25.87 -18.58 -22.35
CA TYR A 136 24.76 -18.39 -21.42
C TYR A 136 25.17 -18.59 -19.96
N TRP A 137 24.40 -17.99 -19.06
CA TRP A 137 24.28 -18.39 -17.67
C TRP A 137 23.04 -19.28 -17.53
N SER A 138 23.19 -20.43 -16.87
CA SER A 138 22.12 -21.38 -16.61
C SER A 138 21.75 -21.35 -15.13
N PHE A 139 20.47 -21.13 -14.83
CA PHE A 139 19.96 -21.06 -13.47
C PHE A 139 19.02 -22.23 -13.18
N ARG A 140 19.22 -22.88 -12.04
CA ARG A 140 18.42 -24.02 -11.57
C ARG A 140 17.98 -23.78 -10.13
N ASN A 141 16.89 -24.41 -9.72
CA ASN A 141 16.45 -24.44 -8.33
C ASN A 141 16.06 -25.88 -7.98
N GLU A 142 16.83 -26.53 -7.11
CA GLU A 142 16.62 -27.95 -6.78
C GLU A 142 15.33 -28.17 -5.99
N LYS A 143 14.99 -27.23 -5.10
CA LYS A 143 13.78 -27.32 -4.26
C LYS A 143 12.51 -27.10 -5.08
N TYR A 144 12.59 -26.22 -6.07
CA TYR A 144 11.47 -25.82 -6.91
C TYR A 144 11.85 -25.91 -8.40
N PRO A 145 11.94 -27.13 -8.94
CA PRO A 145 12.46 -27.35 -10.29
C PRO A 145 11.59 -26.72 -11.37
N LEU A 146 10.30 -26.46 -11.13
CA LEU A 146 9.36 -25.94 -12.13
C LEU A 146 9.11 -24.44 -12.00
N ILE A 147 9.95 -23.66 -11.29
CA ILE A 147 9.66 -22.22 -11.08
C ILE A 147 9.78 -21.37 -12.34
N PHE A 148 10.68 -21.71 -13.26
CA PHE A 148 11.09 -20.77 -14.31
C PHE A 148 10.03 -20.49 -15.37
N PRO A 149 9.17 -21.45 -15.79
CA PRO A 149 8.03 -21.13 -16.67
C PRO A 149 7.12 -20.04 -16.07
N ALA A 150 6.69 -20.22 -14.82
CA ALA A 150 5.92 -19.25 -14.06
C ALA A 150 6.65 -17.92 -13.84
N TRP A 151 7.94 -17.96 -13.50
CA TRP A 151 8.76 -16.77 -13.35
C TRP A 151 8.81 -15.95 -14.65
N LYS A 152 9.12 -16.61 -15.77
CA LYS A 152 9.17 -16.01 -17.11
C LYS A 152 7.84 -15.34 -17.46
N GLU A 153 6.74 -16.05 -17.27
CA GLU A 153 5.41 -15.53 -17.55
C GLU A 153 5.06 -14.34 -16.64
N LEU A 154 5.26 -14.46 -15.33
CA LEU A 154 4.98 -13.40 -14.38
C LEU A 154 5.78 -12.12 -14.71
N SER A 155 7.02 -12.26 -15.16
CA SER A 155 7.85 -11.15 -15.63
C SER A 155 7.36 -10.51 -16.94
N ILE A 156 6.71 -11.27 -17.82
CA ILE A 156 6.22 -10.78 -19.12
C ILE A 156 4.83 -10.16 -19.01
N VAL A 157 3.89 -10.80 -18.32
CA VAL A 157 2.49 -10.35 -18.22
C VAL A 157 2.40 -8.95 -17.61
N GLN A 158 3.35 -8.58 -16.76
CA GLN A 158 3.41 -7.26 -16.13
C GLN A 158 3.99 -6.17 -17.05
N GLN A 159 4.39 -6.46 -18.29
CA GLN A 159 5.07 -5.48 -19.14
C GLN A 159 4.18 -4.36 -19.71
N ASP A 160 2.86 -4.35 -19.48
CA ASP A 160 1.99 -3.25 -19.94
C ASP A 160 2.58 -1.88 -19.58
N LYS A 161 2.80 -1.05 -20.60
CA LYS A 161 3.40 0.29 -20.49
C LYS A 161 2.57 1.23 -19.61
N LYS A 162 1.27 0.94 -19.42
CA LYS A 162 0.37 1.73 -18.55
C LYS A 162 0.59 1.47 -17.07
N ILE A 163 1.17 0.33 -16.70
CA ILE A 163 1.43 -0.03 -15.30
C ILE A 163 2.75 0.64 -14.86
N PRO A 164 2.77 1.43 -13.77
CA PRO A 164 4.02 1.97 -13.24
C PRO A 164 5.00 0.86 -12.87
N LYS A 165 6.30 1.05 -13.12
CA LYS A 165 7.34 0.06 -12.83
C LYS A 165 7.28 -0.50 -11.41
N THR A 166 7.09 0.36 -10.40
CA THR A 166 6.96 -0.05 -8.99
C THR A 166 5.81 -1.06 -8.79
N ASN A 167 4.68 -0.86 -9.47
CA ASN A 167 3.55 -1.79 -9.37
C ASN A 167 3.86 -3.14 -10.03
N LYS A 168 4.61 -3.16 -11.13
CA LYS A 168 5.07 -4.41 -11.77
C LYS A 168 5.92 -5.23 -10.81
N ILE A 169 6.88 -4.58 -10.16
CA ILE A 169 7.75 -5.24 -9.18
C ILE A 169 6.97 -5.69 -7.95
N LEU A 170 6.00 -4.91 -7.49
CA LEU A 170 5.12 -5.33 -6.38
C LEU A 170 4.26 -6.55 -6.75
N ASN A 171 3.68 -6.56 -7.96
CA ASN A 171 2.94 -7.71 -8.46
C ASN A 171 3.85 -8.94 -8.58
N PHE A 172 5.09 -8.75 -9.04
CA PHE A 172 6.08 -9.81 -9.06
C PHE A 172 6.40 -10.33 -7.65
N ILE A 173 6.73 -9.45 -6.70
CA ILE A 173 7.01 -9.81 -5.29
C ILE A 173 5.87 -10.65 -4.71
N PHE A 174 4.61 -10.27 -4.93
CA PHE A 174 3.43 -10.97 -4.42
C PHE A 174 2.92 -12.11 -5.31
N ALA A 175 3.68 -12.53 -6.34
CA ALA A 175 3.30 -13.57 -7.29
C ALA A 175 1.90 -13.37 -7.93
N ARG A 176 1.52 -12.12 -8.22
CA ARG A 176 0.19 -11.76 -8.76
C ARG A 176 0.19 -11.74 -10.30
N TYR A 177 -0.50 -12.71 -10.90
CA TYR A 177 -0.66 -12.85 -12.35
C TYR A 177 -1.76 -11.97 -12.96
N SER A 178 -2.65 -11.42 -12.14
CA SER A 178 -3.78 -10.62 -12.61
C SER A 178 -4.09 -9.49 -11.66
N ASP A 179 -4.80 -8.48 -12.17
CA ASP A 179 -5.40 -7.41 -11.37
C ASP A 179 -6.62 -7.89 -10.56
N LYS A 180 -6.79 -9.21 -10.36
CA LYS A 180 -7.86 -9.75 -9.52
C LYS A 180 -7.80 -9.08 -8.16
N GLN A 181 -8.91 -8.48 -7.80
CA GLN A 181 -9.03 -7.69 -6.59
C GLN A 181 -9.02 -8.63 -5.39
N VAL A 182 -8.02 -8.47 -4.53
CA VAL A 182 -8.03 -9.08 -3.19
C VAL A 182 -8.76 -8.10 -2.27
N PRO A 183 -9.83 -8.49 -1.57
CA PRO A 183 -10.51 -7.61 -0.60
C PRO A 183 -9.55 -7.05 0.46
N SER A 184 -9.77 -5.82 0.93
CA SER A 184 -8.86 -5.20 1.90
C SER A 184 -8.83 -5.96 3.21
N ILE A 185 -9.99 -6.52 3.59
CA ILE A 185 -10.14 -7.34 4.78
C ILE A 185 -9.25 -8.60 4.75
N LYS A 186 -8.99 -9.17 3.56
CA LYS A 186 -8.09 -10.32 3.43
C LYS A 186 -6.63 -9.93 3.63
N LEU A 187 -6.25 -8.70 3.26
CA LEU A 187 -4.89 -8.20 3.40
C LEU A 187 -4.61 -7.65 4.79
N PHE A 188 -5.48 -6.77 5.26
CA PHE A 188 -5.24 -5.98 6.47
C PHE A 188 -6.01 -6.53 7.66
N GLY A 189 -7.07 -7.32 7.49
CA GLY A 189 -8.00 -7.65 8.56
C GLY A 189 -7.38 -8.29 9.80
N GLU A 190 -6.41 -9.19 9.62
CA GLU A 190 -5.68 -9.82 10.73
C GLU A 190 -4.59 -8.91 11.33
N LEU A 191 -4.22 -7.87 10.59
CA LEU A 191 -3.20 -6.89 10.97
C LEU A 191 -3.84 -5.69 11.68
N THR A 192 -5.11 -5.42 11.42
CA THR A 192 -5.86 -4.36 12.09
C THR A 192 -6.34 -4.87 13.46
N GLY A 193 -6.25 -4.03 14.48
CA GLY A 193 -6.91 -4.30 15.77
C GLY A 193 -8.45 -4.24 15.69
N ASN A 194 -9.03 -4.06 14.50
CA ASN A 194 -10.47 -3.92 14.30
C ASN A 194 -10.89 -4.42 12.90
N LYS A 195 -10.83 -5.73 12.73
CA LYS A 195 -11.25 -6.43 11.50
C LYS A 195 -12.70 -6.11 11.13
N VAL A 196 -13.60 -6.10 12.11
CA VAL A 196 -15.04 -5.84 11.92
C VAL A 196 -15.25 -4.44 11.34
N GLY A 197 -14.64 -3.42 11.95
CA GLY A 197 -14.73 -2.04 11.49
C GLY A 197 -14.17 -1.82 10.09
N LEU A 198 -13.06 -2.47 9.74
CA LEU A 198 -12.51 -2.40 8.37
C LEU A 198 -13.49 -3.02 7.35
N ASN A 199 -14.07 -4.17 7.67
CA ASN A 199 -15.06 -4.83 6.81
C ASN A 199 -16.32 -3.97 6.63
N GLU A 200 -16.79 -3.32 7.69
CA GLU A 200 -17.92 -2.39 7.60
C GLU A 200 -17.63 -1.19 6.69
N LEU A 201 -16.44 -0.60 6.77
CA LEU A 201 -16.03 0.49 5.89
C LEU A 201 -15.94 0.02 4.44
N GLU A 202 -15.26 -1.10 4.18
CA GLU A 202 -15.13 -1.66 2.83
C GLU A 202 -16.50 -1.90 2.19
N LYS A 203 -17.42 -2.55 2.92
CA LYS A 203 -18.81 -2.75 2.47
C LYS A 203 -19.51 -1.42 2.21
N TYR A 204 -19.42 -0.47 3.14
CA TYR A 204 -20.04 0.85 2.97
C TYR A 204 -19.57 1.55 1.68
N PHE A 205 -18.26 1.58 1.41
CA PHE A 205 -17.74 2.26 0.23
C PHE A 205 -18.16 1.56 -1.07
N ILE A 206 -18.20 0.23 -1.08
CA ILE A 206 -18.74 -0.55 -2.22
C ILE A 206 -20.22 -0.21 -2.45
N ASP A 207 -21.04 -0.29 -1.41
CA ASP A 207 -22.49 -0.04 -1.49
C ASP A 207 -22.83 1.40 -1.90
N ASN A 208 -21.93 2.36 -1.65
CA ASN A 208 -22.10 3.79 -1.98
C ASN A 208 -21.39 4.23 -3.28
N GLY A 209 -21.00 3.26 -4.11
CA GLY A 209 -20.49 3.49 -5.47
C GLY A 209 -19.10 4.11 -5.53
N PHE A 210 -18.25 3.89 -4.52
CA PHE A 210 -16.86 4.32 -4.59
C PHE A 210 -16.06 3.43 -5.54
N VAL A 211 -15.18 4.05 -6.31
CA VAL A 211 -14.22 3.33 -7.15
C VAL A 211 -13.05 2.91 -6.29
N TYR A 212 -12.70 1.64 -6.39
CA TYR A 212 -11.61 1.03 -5.66
C TYR A 212 -10.33 0.96 -6.51
N SER A 213 -9.17 1.05 -5.85
CA SER A 213 -7.88 0.72 -6.44
C SER A 213 -6.93 0.09 -5.41
N ASN A 214 -6.20 -0.95 -5.83
CA ASN A 214 -5.06 -1.53 -5.13
C ASN A 214 -3.76 -1.05 -5.75
N LYS A 215 -2.81 -0.57 -4.94
CA LYS A 215 -1.45 -0.29 -5.40
C LYS A 215 -0.46 -0.82 -4.38
N GLY A 216 -0.03 -2.06 -4.59
CA GLY A 216 0.95 -2.72 -3.72
C GLY A 216 0.40 -2.96 -2.32
N MET A 217 0.84 -2.11 -1.40
CA MET A 217 0.50 -2.16 0.03
C MET A 217 -0.48 -1.06 0.44
N GLN A 218 -1.20 -0.49 -0.53
CA GLN A 218 -2.18 0.57 -0.34
C GLN A 218 -3.51 0.20 -1.01
N TYR A 219 -4.59 0.37 -0.27
CA TYR A 219 -5.97 0.18 -0.70
C TYR A 219 -6.69 1.49 -0.61
N THR A 220 -7.38 1.88 -1.69
CA THR A 220 -8.06 3.18 -1.74
C THR A 220 -9.44 3.02 -2.35
N TRP A 221 -10.44 3.57 -1.67
CA TRP A 221 -11.78 3.83 -2.20
C TRP A 221 -11.92 5.32 -2.41
N MET A 222 -12.36 5.71 -3.60
CA MET A 222 -12.46 7.12 -3.98
C MET A 222 -13.76 7.37 -4.75
N LYS A 223 -14.37 8.52 -4.46
CA LYS A 223 -15.53 9.03 -5.20
C LYS A 223 -15.25 10.50 -5.50
N GLU A 224 -15.37 10.89 -6.77
CA GLU A 224 -15.23 12.28 -7.20
C GLU A 224 -16.62 12.88 -7.45
N TYR A 225 -16.83 14.07 -6.92
CA TYR A 225 -18.04 14.88 -7.03
C TYR A 225 -17.76 16.09 -7.94
N PRO A 226 -18.80 16.82 -8.39
CA PRO A 226 -18.60 18.04 -9.16
C PRO A 226 -17.70 19.07 -8.45
N LYS A 227 -17.11 19.96 -9.25
CA LYS A 227 -16.12 20.95 -8.79
C LYS A 227 -14.86 20.29 -8.18
N LYS A 228 -14.56 19.05 -8.58
CA LYS A 228 -13.37 18.27 -8.16
C LYS A 228 -13.33 18.02 -6.65
N VAL A 229 -14.48 17.98 -5.97
CA VAL A 229 -14.56 17.56 -4.57
C VAL A 229 -14.34 16.06 -4.53
N ARG A 230 -13.48 15.57 -3.63
CA ARG A 230 -13.12 14.15 -3.53
C ARG A 230 -13.48 13.63 -2.15
N ALA A 231 -14.06 12.44 -2.13
CA ALA A 231 -14.16 11.58 -0.97
C ALA A 231 -13.13 10.47 -1.10
N ARG A 232 -12.45 10.13 0.00
CA ARG A 232 -11.49 9.02 0.00
C ARG A 232 -11.47 8.31 1.34
N PHE A 233 -11.40 6.99 1.29
CA PHE A 233 -10.87 6.18 2.36
C PHE A 233 -9.67 5.40 1.83
N MET A 234 -8.63 5.28 2.64
CA MET A 234 -7.44 4.53 2.28
C MET A 234 -6.91 3.81 3.51
N VAL A 235 -6.46 2.58 3.33
CA VAL A 235 -5.65 1.84 4.29
C VAL A 235 -4.34 1.47 3.62
N GLN A 236 -3.21 1.71 4.28
CA GLN A 236 -1.89 1.41 3.73
C GLN A 236 -0.91 0.99 4.81
N PHE A 237 0.10 0.22 4.39
CA PHE A 237 1.31 0.08 5.17
C PHE A 237 2.21 1.31 5.02
N PHE A 238 2.74 1.79 6.13
CA PHE A 238 3.70 2.86 6.21
C PHE A 238 4.89 2.41 7.08
N PRO A 239 5.94 1.82 6.48
CA PRO A 239 7.06 1.24 7.24
C PRO A 239 7.89 2.25 8.05
N GLY A 240 7.66 3.55 7.82
CA GLY A 240 8.26 4.62 8.62
C GLY A 240 7.54 4.93 9.93
N ASP A 241 6.33 4.42 10.12
CA ASP A 241 5.60 4.58 11.36
C ASP A 241 5.74 3.30 12.17
N LYS A 242 5.94 3.42 13.48
CA LYS A 242 5.97 2.27 14.40
C LYS A 242 4.69 1.44 14.34
N GLU A 243 3.56 2.12 14.22
CA GLU A 243 2.25 1.46 14.08
C GLU A 243 2.07 0.81 12.70
N GLN A 244 2.94 1.08 11.72
CA GLN A 244 3.00 0.47 10.38
C GLN A 244 1.74 0.50 9.50
N ILE A 245 0.54 0.73 10.03
CA ILE A 245 -0.72 0.86 9.31
C ILE A 245 -1.21 2.29 9.46
N ARG A 246 -1.65 2.87 8.35
CA ARG A 246 -2.30 4.18 8.32
C ARG A 246 -3.63 4.09 7.59
N TYR A 247 -4.66 4.66 8.22
CA TYR A 247 -5.96 4.94 7.64
C TYR A 247 -6.03 6.42 7.32
N ASP A 248 -6.43 6.76 6.10
CA ASP A 248 -6.55 8.13 5.62
C ASP A 248 -7.96 8.37 5.08
N PHE A 249 -8.62 9.40 5.59
CA PHE A 249 -9.99 9.77 5.23
C PHE A 249 -10.02 11.18 4.68
N ILE A 250 -10.58 11.38 3.48
CA ILE A 250 -10.92 12.71 2.95
C ILE A 250 -12.43 12.84 2.98
N ILE A 251 -12.94 13.73 3.84
CA ILE A 251 -14.38 13.97 3.98
C ILE A 251 -14.86 14.92 2.87
N PRO A 252 -15.82 14.50 2.02
CA PRO A 252 -16.36 15.38 0.98
C PRO A 252 -17.20 16.51 1.59
N TYR A 253 -17.21 17.68 0.92
CA TYR A 253 -17.98 18.86 1.35
C TYR A 253 -17.77 19.29 2.80
N PHE A 254 -16.61 19.00 3.39
CA PHE A 254 -16.35 19.22 4.81
C PHE A 254 -16.60 20.66 5.29
N LYS A 255 -16.26 21.67 4.48
CA LYS A 255 -16.59 23.07 4.78
C LYS A 255 -18.10 23.25 4.99
N VAL A 256 -18.94 22.67 4.15
CA VAL A 256 -20.41 22.77 4.25
C VAL A 256 -20.88 22.07 5.52
N ILE A 257 -20.38 20.85 5.78
CA ILE A 257 -20.68 20.11 7.02
C ILE A 257 -20.38 20.97 8.26
N MET A 258 -19.28 21.70 8.27
CA MET A 258 -18.93 22.60 9.38
C MET A 258 -19.88 23.80 9.52
N HIS A 259 -20.46 24.34 8.43
CA HIS A 259 -21.47 25.41 8.54
C HIS A 259 -22.80 24.88 9.08
N HIS A 260 -23.08 23.58 8.87
CA HIS A 260 -24.24 22.88 9.41
C HIS A 260 -23.94 22.10 10.70
N PHE A 261 -22.87 22.45 11.41
CA PHE A 261 -22.39 21.70 12.58
C PHE A 261 -23.48 21.46 13.63
N ASN A 262 -24.36 22.43 13.86
CA ASN A 262 -25.44 22.32 14.85
C ASN A 262 -26.45 21.20 14.55
N GLN A 263 -26.55 20.75 13.30
CA GLN A 263 -27.44 19.67 12.88
C GLN A 263 -26.86 18.27 13.10
N LEU A 264 -25.55 18.17 13.37
CA LEU A 264 -24.88 16.91 13.63
C LEU A 264 -25.29 16.34 15.00
N ASP A 265 -25.33 15.01 15.13
CA ASP A 265 -25.50 14.35 16.43
C ASP A 265 -24.29 14.58 17.34
N LYS A 266 -24.48 14.35 18.65
CA LYS A 266 -23.48 14.64 19.68
C LYS A 266 -22.12 14.00 19.39
N ASP A 267 -22.10 12.70 19.10
CA ASP A 267 -20.84 11.97 18.87
C ASP A 267 -20.11 12.50 17.63
N THR A 268 -20.86 12.83 16.57
CA THR A 268 -20.29 13.41 15.35
C THR A 268 -19.75 14.82 15.59
N LYS A 269 -20.43 15.65 16.41
CA LYS A 269 -19.96 16.98 16.81
C LYS A 269 -18.63 16.91 17.55
N GLU A 270 -18.56 16.06 18.56
CA GLU A 270 -17.35 15.87 19.38
C GLU A 270 -16.18 15.40 18.51
N PHE A 271 -16.41 14.41 17.66
CA PHE A 271 -15.39 13.91 16.75
C PHE A 271 -14.86 14.97 15.77
N VAL A 272 -15.76 15.74 15.14
CA VAL A 272 -15.36 16.83 14.22
C VAL A 272 -14.55 17.89 14.97
N LEU A 273 -14.95 18.27 16.18
CA LEU A 273 -14.21 19.26 16.98
C LEU A 273 -12.82 18.77 17.37
N GLU A 274 -12.69 17.50 17.77
CA GLU A 274 -11.42 16.89 18.16
C GLU A 274 -10.45 16.79 16.97
N ARG A 275 -10.93 16.29 15.82
CA ARG A 275 -10.09 16.03 14.64
C ARG A 275 -9.80 17.27 13.80
N THR A 276 -10.57 18.33 13.95
CA THR A 276 -10.37 19.55 13.16
C THR A 276 -9.45 20.52 13.87
N LYS A 277 -8.37 20.89 13.20
CA LYS A 277 -7.41 21.88 13.67
C LYS A 277 -8.07 23.24 13.88
N ASP A 278 -7.70 23.91 14.96
CA ASP A 278 -8.05 25.31 15.19
C ASP A 278 -7.41 26.24 14.14
N CYS A 279 -8.14 27.27 13.75
CA CYS A 279 -7.64 28.29 12.85
C CYS A 279 -6.66 29.21 13.58
N ASN A 280 -5.37 29.03 13.30
CA ASN A 280 -4.29 29.87 13.82
C ASN A 280 -3.93 31.04 12.89
N LYS A 281 -4.82 31.39 11.95
CA LYS A 281 -4.64 32.50 10.99
C LYS A 281 -3.33 32.42 10.17
N CYS A 282 -2.87 31.21 9.80
CA CYS A 282 -1.64 31.02 9.02
C CYS A 282 -1.65 31.60 7.59
N ARG A 283 -2.80 32.14 7.13
CA ARG A 283 -3.01 32.74 5.80
C ARG A 283 -2.81 31.82 4.59
N PHE A 284 -2.59 30.52 4.78
CA PHE A 284 -2.44 29.57 3.68
C PHE A 284 -3.66 29.57 2.74
N CYS A 285 -4.89 29.70 3.26
CA CYS A 285 -6.12 29.78 2.46
C CYS A 285 -6.23 31.02 1.55
N ILE A 286 -5.42 32.05 1.80
CA ILE A 286 -5.39 33.30 1.02
C ILE A 286 -4.03 33.54 0.36
N GLN A 287 -3.08 32.60 0.46
CA GLN A 287 -1.73 32.75 -0.05
C GLN A 287 -1.70 33.05 -1.57
N MET A 288 -2.64 32.45 -2.31
CA MET A 288 -2.76 32.62 -3.76
C MET A 288 -3.71 33.75 -4.16
N ASP A 289 -4.34 34.46 -3.20
CA ASP A 289 -5.22 35.56 -3.51
C ASP A 289 -4.43 36.84 -3.83
N LYS A 290 -4.28 37.13 -5.12
CA LYS A 290 -3.63 38.37 -5.60
C LYS A 290 -4.45 39.62 -5.33
N THR A 291 -5.76 39.50 -5.11
CA THR A 291 -6.65 40.66 -4.90
C THR A 291 -6.55 41.24 -3.50
N LYS A 292 -6.04 40.45 -2.54
CA LYS A 292 -5.99 40.75 -1.09
C LYS A 292 -7.37 41.03 -0.47
N LYS A 293 -8.47 40.65 -1.15
CA LYS A 293 -9.85 40.85 -0.68
C LYS A 293 -10.42 39.62 0.03
N ARG A 294 -9.81 38.45 -0.14
CA ARG A 294 -10.31 37.21 0.46
C ARG A 294 -10.04 37.20 1.96
N GLU A 295 -11.08 36.95 2.73
CA GLU A 295 -10.98 36.74 4.16
C GLU A 295 -10.35 35.38 4.50
N ILE A 296 -9.78 35.29 5.70
CA ILE A 296 -9.26 34.03 6.22
C ILE A 296 -10.42 33.04 6.38
N LEU A 297 -10.27 31.86 5.79
CA LEU A 297 -11.25 30.79 5.95
C LEU A 297 -11.21 30.26 7.39
N SER A 298 -12.24 30.58 8.16
CA SER A 298 -12.50 30.09 9.52
C SER A 298 -14.00 29.86 9.67
N VAL A 299 -14.38 28.80 10.40
CA VAL A 299 -15.77 28.55 10.78
C VAL A 299 -15.88 28.64 12.29
N ASN A 300 -16.77 29.50 12.77
CA ASN A 300 -17.04 29.65 14.19
C ASN A 300 -18.07 28.59 14.60
N ILE A 301 -17.70 27.73 15.53
CA ILE A 301 -18.53 26.63 16.02
C ILE A 301 -18.76 26.83 17.52
N THR A 302 -20.01 26.89 17.95
CA THR A 302 -20.37 26.95 19.37
C THR A 302 -20.81 25.57 19.84
N TYR A 303 -20.17 25.04 20.88
CA TYR A 303 -20.46 23.73 21.47
C TYR A 303 -20.23 23.78 22.99
N ASN A 304 -21.22 23.34 23.78
CA ASN A 304 -21.21 23.43 25.25
C ASN A 304 -20.80 24.83 25.74
N GLU A 305 -21.48 25.87 25.22
CA GLU A 305 -21.27 27.29 25.56
C GLU A 305 -19.87 27.85 25.21
N LYS A 306 -18.99 27.04 24.63
CA LYS A 306 -17.66 27.47 24.16
C LYS A 306 -17.68 27.66 22.65
N THR A 307 -17.01 28.71 22.19
CA THR A 307 -16.85 29.01 20.76
C THR A 307 -15.44 28.65 20.29
N PHE A 308 -15.37 27.86 19.23
CA PHE A 308 -14.15 27.38 18.59
C PHE A 308 -14.05 27.96 17.18
N ASN A 309 -12.85 28.37 16.78
CA ASN A 309 -12.57 28.81 15.42
C ASN A 309 -11.85 27.69 14.68
N LYS A 310 -12.56 26.94 13.83
CA LYS A 310 -12.04 25.75 13.16
C LYS A 310 -11.66 26.03 11.70
N CYS A 311 -10.58 25.39 11.23
CA CYS A 311 -10.09 25.54 9.85
C CYS A 311 -10.74 24.49 8.92
N PRO A 312 -11.52 24.89 7.90
CA PRO A 312 -12.20 23.95 7.00
C PRO A 312 -11.32 23.39 5.87
N LEU A 313 -10.05 23.82 5.77
CA LEU A 313 -9.21 23.56 4.59
C LEU A 313 -8.56 22.17 4.59
N PHE A 314 -8.50 21.50 5.73
CA PHE A 314 -7.80 20.22 5.88
C PHE A 314 -8.80 19.10 6.22
N PRO A 315 -9.64 18.67 5.26
CA PRO A 315 -10.62 17.59 5.48
C PRO A 315 -9.99 16.19 5.47
N ASN A 316 -8.65 16.11 5.44
CA ASN A 316 -7.92 14.86 5.44
C ASN A 316 -7.53 14.51 6.88
N TRP A 317 -7.97 13.36 7.35
CA TRP A 317 -7.64 12.83 8.66
C TRP A 317 -6.91 11.50 8.53
N SER A 318 -5.73 11.44 9.14
CA SER A 318 -4.87 10.27 9.18
C SER A 318 -4.85 9.69 10.58
N GLN A 319 -4.91 8.37 10.70
CA GLN A 319 -4.80 7.68 11.98
C GLN A 319 -4.21 6.29 11.82
N ASN A 320 -3.64 5.74 12.88
CA ASN A 320 -3.01 4.41 12.83
C ASN A 320 -3.87 3.31 13.45
N LYS A 321 -4.98 3.69 14.09
CA LYS A 321 -5.95 2.77 14.69
C LYS A 321 -7.33 3.09 14.15
N LEU A 322 -8.17 2.07 14.09
CA LEU A 322 -9.56 2.19 13.68
C LEU A 322 -10.44 1.69 14.83
N ASN A 323 -11.22 2.57 15.45
CA ASN A 323 -12.16 2.17 16.49
C ASN A 323 -13.59 2.10 15.94
N GLU A 324 -14.46 1.31 16.57
CA GLU A 324 -15.82 1.06 16.08
C GLU A 324 -16.69 2.32 16.08
N LYS A 325 -16.56 3.16 17.11
CA LYS A 325 -17.29 4.43 17.22
C LYS A 325 -16.95 5.37 16.06
N GLU A 326 -15.67 5.48 15.72
CA GLU A 326 -15.16 6.26 14.60
C GLU A 326 -15.67 5.74 13.27
N VAL A 327 -15.70 4.42 13.06
CA VAL A 327 -16.25 3.82 11.84
C VAL A 327 -17.68 4.30 11.61
N VAL A 328 -18.51 4.33 12.65
CA VAL A 328 -19.88 4.86 12.58
C VAL A 328 -19.88 6.34 12.21
N VAL A 329 -19.06 7.15 12.89
CA VAL A 329 -18.98 8.60 12.64
C VAL A 329 -18.47 8.92 11.23
N TYR A 330 -17.45 8.21 10.74
CA TYR A 330 -16.95 8.35 9.37
C TYR A 330 -18.06 8.10 8.36
N LYS A 331 -18.78 6.98 8.46
CA LYS A 331 -19.92 6.67 7.57
C LYS A 331 -20.96 7.80 7.58
N LYS A 332 -21.30 8.34 8.76
CA LYS A 332 -22.21 9.50 8.87
C LYS A 332 -21.66 10.71 8.11
N LEU A 333 -20.39 11.05 8.27
CA LEU A 333 -19.79 12.20 7.60
C LEU A 333 -19.76 12.06 6.08
N PHE A 334 -19.49 10.86 5.54
CA PHE A 334 -19.62 10.60 4.11
C PHE A 334 -21.08 10.72 3.64
N ASN A 335 -22.04 10.18 4.41
CA ASN A 335 -23.48 10.33 4.12
C ASN A 335 -23.92 11.80 4.12
N TYR A 336 -23.45 12.63 5.06
CA TYR A 336 -23.71 14.07 5.04
C TYR A 336 -23.19 14.72 3.76
N GLY A 337 -21.97 14.37 3.33
CA GLY A 337 -21.42 14.84 2.07
C GLY A 337 -22.27 14.46 0.85
N ASP A 338 -22.76 13.22 0.80
CA ASP A 338 -23.69 12.76 -0.24
C ASP A 338 -25.04 13.49 -0.19
N HIS A 339 -25.57 13.76 1.01
CA HIS A 339 -26.81 14.52 1.19
C HIS A 339 -26.70 15.95 0.65
N PHE A 340 -25.66 16.69 1.02
CA PHE A 340 -25.44 18.05 0.53
C PHE A 340 -25.21 18.10 -0.99
N TYR A 341 -24.51 17.11 -1.54
CA TYR A 341 -24.37 16.97 -2.97
C TYR A 341 -25.72 16.81 -3.69
N ASN A 342 -26.58 15.91 -3.19
CA ASN A 342 -27.86 15.63 -3.83
C ASN A 342 -28.84 16.81 -3.74
N ASN A 343 -28.77 17.62 -2.69
CA ASN A 343 -29.61 18.81 -2.55
C ASN A 343 -29.12 19.97 -3.43
N THR A 344 -27.80 20.17 -3.58
CA THR A 344 -27.24 21.21 -4.46
C THR A 344 -27.40 20.94 -5.96
N LYS A 345 -27.93 19.77 -6.35
CA LYS A 345 -28.33 19.45 -7.72
C LYS A 345 -29.78 19.81 -8.05
N LYS A 346 -30.61 20.03 -7.02
CA LYS A 346 -32.04 20.35 -7.17
C LYS A 346 -32.31 21.86 -7.20
N GLU A 347 -31.30 22.65 -6.88
CA GLU A 347 -31.19 24.09 -7.10
C GLU A 347 -30.40 24.33 -8.40
#